data_AF-A0A1H1G6V6-F1
#
_entry.id   AF-A0A1H1G6V6-F1
#
_cell.length_a   1.000
_cell.length_b   1.000
_cell.length_c   1.000
_cell.angle_alpha   90.00
_cell.angle_beta   90.00
_cell.angle_gamma   90.00
#
_symmetry.space_group_name_H-M   'P 1'
#
loop_
_entity.id
_entity.type
_entity.pdbx_description
1 polymer ?
#
loop_
_entity_poly.entity_id
_entity_poly.type
_entity_poly.pdbx_seq_one_letter_code
_entity_poly.pdbx_strand_id
1 'polypeptide(L)'
;MGSICTWLETRSRWSMLRELGQSNWVRSSVLMPVFGYLLLLNEHVHQYLTIQHDAVWPFNYLPTLWRVWMLFYGSFFLAIGSILFAWRCPAEIKQYASRFSLVDAERDHLAAHSQTQQIADKLKGLYESLSNWESSLFVEPRLKPDQPNLGAGTPTAPSTTDPWGLGLIHIWSVNDIKRPTLRIIILFLFRAGLVLLAVPAGCTFLQVTLLLARHLLALV
;
A
#
# COMPACT_ATOMS: atom_id res chain seq x y z
N MET A 1 20.67 9.53 9.96
CA MET A 1 19.27 9.04 9.81
C MET A 1 19.32 7.53 9.67
N GLY A 2 18.68 6.80 10.58
CA GLY A 2 18.88 5.35 10.74
C GLY A 2 18.24 4.51 9.63
N SER A 3 18.76 3.29 9.48
CA SER A 3 18.28 2.24 8.55
C SER A 3 16.74 2.02 8.62
N ILE A 4 16.13 2.26 9.78
CA ILE A 4 14.69 2.13 9.98
C ILE A 4 13.90 3.19 9.21
N CYS A 5 14.39 4.44 9.16
CA CYS A 5 13.69 5.53 8.47
C CYS A 5 13.71 5.32 6.95
N THR A 6 14.84 4.87 6.40
CA THR A 6 14.94 4.56 4.96
C THR A 6 14.09 3.34 4.62
N TRP A 7 14.09 2.31 5.47
CA TRP A 7 13.20 1.15 5.30
C TRP A 7 11.71 1.54 5.31
N LEU A 8 11.29 2.38 6.27
CA LEU A 8 9.91 2.88 6.35
C LEU A 8 9.56 3.75 5.15
N GLU A 9 10.47 4.62 4.71
CA GLU A 9 10.28 5.44 3.51
C GLU A 9 10.03 4.57 2.29
N THR A 10 10.88 3.57 2.05
CA THR A 10 10.80 2.74 0.85
C THR A 10 9.53 1.89 0.86
N ARG A 11 9.10 1.41 2.04
CA ARG A 11 7.88 0.62 2.19
C ARG A 11 6.59 1.44 2.18
N SER A 12 6.67 2.73 2.49
CA SER A 12 5.49 3.61 2.55
C SER A 12 5.19 4.29 1.22
N ARG A 13 5.99 4.10 0.16
CA ARG A 13 5.74 4.67 -1.18
C ARG A 13 4.33 4.39 -1.68
N TRP A 14 3.71 5.36 -2.36
CA TRP A 14 2.35 5.21 -2.87
C TRP A 14 2.23 4.04 -3.84
N SER A 15 3.28 3.78 -4.63
CA SER A 15 3.43 2.63 -5.51
C SER A 15 3.35 1.29 -4.76
N MET A 16 4.09 1.14 -3.66
CA MET A 16 4.02 -0.05 -2.79
C MET A 16 2.67 -0.17 -2.07
N LEU A 17 2.13 0.96 -1.58
CA LEU A 17 0.80 0.99 -0.96
C LEU A 17 -0.31 0.63 -1.95
N ARG A 18 -0.14 0.97 -3.23
CA ARG A 18 -1.06 0.59 -4.30
C ARG A 18 -1.08 -0.91 -4.53
N GLU A 19 0.08 -1.57 -4.53
CA GLU A 19 0.15 -3.03 -4.65
C GLU A 19 -0.64 -3.71 -3.52
N LEU A 20 -0.51 -3.21 -2.29
CA LEU A 20 -1.30 -3.68 -1.15
C LEU A 20 -2.80 -3.38 -1.32
N GLY A 21 -3.16 -2.13 -1.61
CA GLY A 21 -4.56 -1.68 -1.69
C GLY A 21 -5.33 -2.21 -2.91
N GLN A 22 -4.65 -2.50 -4.02
CA GLN A 22 -5.26 -3.08 -5.23
C GLN A 22 -5.27 -4.62 -5.20
N SER A 23 -4.65 -5.26 -4.20
CA SER A 23 -4.72 -6.70 -4.05
C SER A 23 -6.17 -7.17 -3.85
N ASN A 24 -6.52 -8.30 -4.46
CA ASN A 24 -7.88 -8.87 -4.34
C ASN A 24 -8.27 -9.12 -2.89
N TRP A 25 -7.32 -9.48 -2.03
CA TRP A 25 -7.53 -9.70 -0.60
C TRP A 25 -8.01 -8.44 0.12
N VAL A 26 -7.37 -7.29 -0.13
CA VAL A 26 -7.74 -6.02 0.49
C VAL A 26 -9.04 -5.47 -0.10
N ARG A 27 -9.31 -5.70 -1.39
CA ARG A 27 -10.61 -5.34 -1.98
C ARG A 27 -11.77 -6.15 -1.39
N SER A 28 -11.58 -7.45 -1.20
CA SER A 28 -12.58 -8.30 -0.56
C SER A 28 -12.81 -7.93 0.91
N SER A 29 -11.78 -7.44 1.61
CA SER A 29 -11.93 -7.02 3.01
C SER A 29 -12.77 -5.76 3.20
N VAL A 30 -13.06 -4.99 2.15
CA VAL A 30 -13.98 -3.84 2.22
C VAL A 30 -15.42 -4.29 2.50
N LEU A 31 -15.82 -5.50 2.10
CA LEU A 31 -17.14 -6.07 2.45
C LEU A 31 -17.18 -6.63 3.87
N MET A 32 -16.03 -6.79 4.50
CA MET A 32 -15.88 -7.49 5.76
C MET A 32 -16.47 -6.79 6.98
N PRO A 33 -16.59 -5.44 7.07
CA PRO A 33 -17.38 -4.80 8.13
C PRO A 33 -18.86 -5.19 8.11
N VAL A 34 -19.45 -5.42 6.93
CA VAL A 34 -20.82 -5.93 6.81
C VAL A 34 -20.89 -7.35 7.36
N PHE A 35 -19.93 -8.20 7.00
CA PHE A 35 -19.82 -9.54 7.58
C PHE A 35 -19.52 -9.52 9.07
N GLY A 36 -18.75 -8.56 9.57
CA GLY A 36 -18.43 -8.38 10.98
C GLY A 36 -19.66 -8.00 11.80
N TYR A 37 -20.52 -7.14 11.25
CA TYR A 37 -21.80 -6.81 11.87
C TYR A 37 -22.75 -8.01 11.89
N LEU A 38 -22.86 -8.74 10.76
CA LEU A 38 -23.63 -9.98 10.68
C LEU A 38 -23.10 -11.06 11.65
N LEU A 39 -21.78 -11.13 11.82
CA LEU A 39 -21.11 -12.03 12.76
C LEU A 39 -21.45 -11.69 14.22
N LEU A 40 -21.43 -10.41 14.57
CA LEU A 40 -21.72 -9.97 15.93
C LEU A 40 -23.19 -10.17 16.29
N LEU A 41 -24.11 -9.98 15.33
CA LEU A 41 -25.56 -10.07 15.54
C LEU A 41 -26.13 -11.49 15.44
N ASN A 42 -25.39 -12.44 14.88
CA ASN A 42 -25.91 -13.78 14.67
C ASN A 42 -25.44 -14.73 15.78
N GLU A 43 -26.32 -14.99 16.74
CA GLU A 43 -26.10 -15.94 17.85
C GLU A 43 -25.70 -17.34 17.37
N HIS A 44 -26.20 -17.79 16.22
CA HIS A 44 -25.81 -19.09 15.67
C HIS A 44 -24.36 -19.12 15.19
N VAL A 45 -23.85 -18.01 14.65
CA VAL A 45 -22.45 -17.96 14.19
C VAL A 45 -21.49 -17.93 15.38
N HIS A 46 -21.90 -17.36 16.52
CA HIS A 46 -21.15 -17.48 17.77
C HIS A 46 -20.92 -18.94 18.14
N GLN A 47 -21.95 -19.80 18.09
CA GLN A 47 -21.80 -21.22 18.41
C GLN A 47 -20.78 -21.93 17.49
N TYR A 48 -20.80 -21.64 16.20
CA TYR A 48 -19.85 -22.21 15.23
C TYR A 48 -18.42 -21.69 15.36
N LEU A 49 -18.22 -20.45 15.82
CA LEU A 49 -16.88 -19.88 16.04
C LEU A 49 -16.31 -20.24 17.41
N THR A 50 -17.17 -20.58 18.38
CA THR A 50 -16.78 -21.02 19.72
C THR A 50 -16.38 -22.50 19.79
N ILE A 51 -15.98 -23.14 18.68
CA ILE A 51 -15.57 -24.57 18.66
C ILE A 51 -14.64 -24.84 19.86
N GLN A 52 -15.17 -25.59 20.83
CA GLN A 52 -14.70 -25.71 22.22
C GLN A 52 -13.39 -26.52 22.39
N HIS A 53 -12.54 -26.59 21.36
CA HIS A 53 -11.31 -27.40 21.41
C HIS A 53 -10.16 -26.72 22.16
N ASP A 54 -10.45 -25.77 23.05
CA ASP A 54 -9.49 -24.93 23.79
C ASP A 54 -9.02 -25.58 25.11
N ALA A 55 -9.10 -26.90 25.30
CA ALA A 55 -8.63 -27.48 26.58
C ALA A 55 -7.10 -27.46 26.75
N VAL A 56 -6.31 -27.31 25.67
CA VAL A 56 -4.84 -27.56 25.70
C VAL A 56 -3.99 -26.47 25.01
N TRP A 57 -4.56 -25.30 24.66
CA TRP A 57 -3.85 -24.29 23.88
C TRP A 57 -3.28 -23.15 24.77
N PRO A 58 -2.15 -22.52 24.44
CA PRO A 58 -1.55 -21.48 25.30
C PRO A 58 -2.41 -20.22 25.45
N PHE A 59 -3.54 -20.11 24.75
CA PHE A 59 -4.45 -18.95 24.78
C PHE A 59 -5.73 -19.19 25.59
N ASN A 60 -5.75 -20.22 26.44
CA ASN A 60 -6.93 -20.57 27.26
C ASN A 60 -7.37 -19.47 28.24
N TYR A 61 -6.52 -18.48 28.50
CA TYR A 61 -6.86 -17.31 29.34
C TYR A 61 -7.60 -16.20 28.57
N LEU A 62 -7.63 -16.25 27.23
CA LEU A 62 -8.32 -15.24 26.44
C LEU A 62 -9.82 -15.56 26.33
N PRO A 63 -10.71 -14.54 26.37
CA PRO A 63 -12.14 -14.73 26.19
C PRO A 63 -12.43 -15.37 24.83
N THR A 64 -13.37 -16.31 24.74
CA THR A 64 -13.68 -17.04 23.49
C THR A 64 -13.96 -16.12 22.29
N LEU A 65 -14.38 -14.88 22.54
CA LEU A 65 -14.63 -13.85 21.53
C LEU A 65 -13.39 -13.14 20.96
N TRP A 66 -12.19 -13.39 21.48
CA TRP A 66 -10.98 -12.66 21.06
C TRP A 66 -10.68 -12.82 19.56
N ARG A 67 -10.94 -14.01 18.99
CA ARG A 67 -10.74 -14.29 17.56
C ARG A 67 -11.66 -13.43 16.71
N VAL A 68 -12.92 -13.31 17.12
CA VAL A 68 -13.94 -12.48 16.45
C VAL A 68 -13.55 -11.01 16.52
N TRP A 69 -13.09 -10.53 17.68
CA TRP A 69 -12.61 -9.15 17.83
C TRP A 69 -11.40 -8.86 16.94
N MET A 70 -10.42 -9.76 16.87
CA MET A 70 -9.26 -9.59 15.98
C MET A 70 -9.67 -9.55 14.50
N LEU A 71 -10.59 -10.42 14.08
CA LEU A 71 -11.13 -10.40 12.72
C LEU A 71 -11.87 -9.08 12.41
N PHE A 72 -12.68 -8.61 13.35
CA PHE A 72 -13.43 -7.36 13.24
C PHE A 72 -12.51 -6.15 13.15
N TYR A 73 -11.62 -5.95 14.13
CA TYR A 73 -10.70 -4.80 14.13
C TYR A 73 -9.68 -4.86 12.99
N GLY A 74 -9.21 -6.07 12.65
CA GLY A 74 -8.30 -6.27 11.52
C GLY A 74 -8.91 -5.84 10.20
N SER A 75 -10.13 -6.29 9.92
CA SER A 75 -10.87 -5.88 8.72
C SER A 75 -11.23 -4.40 8.71
N PHE A 76 -11.60 -3.84 9.86
CA PHE A 76 -11.88 -2.41 10.01
C PHE A 76 -10.66 -1.55 9.67
N PHE A 77 -9.47 -1.89 10.17
CA PHE A 77 -8.24 -1.16 9.82
C PHE A 77 -7.88 -1.27 8.34
N LEU A 78 -8.08 -2.44 7.71
CA LEU A 78 -7.90 -2.58 6.26
C LEU A 78 -8.88 -1.71 5.48
N ALA A 79 -10.14 -1.63 5.90
CA ALA A 79 -11.15 -0.81 5.27
C ALA A 79 -10.80 0.69 5.38
N ILE A 80 -10.43 1.18 6.56
CA ILE A 80 -10.00 2.57 6.75
C ILE A 80 -8.75 2.87 5.92
N GLY A 81 -7.73 1.99 5.97
CA GLY A 81 -6.51 2.13 5.17
C GLY A 81 -6.81 2.24 3.68
N SER A 82 -7.75 1.42 3.19
CA SER A 82 -8.20 1.41 1.79
C SER A 82 -8.93 2.69 1.41
N ILE A 83 -9.83 3.19 2.25
CA ILE A 83 -10.56 4.45 2.02
C ILE A 83 -9.58 5.63 2.00
N LEU A 84 -8.67 5.70 2.97
CA LEU A 84 -7.66 6.77 3.01
C LEU A 84 -6.73 6.73 1.79
N PHE A 85 -6.30 5.54 1.39
CA PHE A 85 -5.52 5.35 0.16
C PHE A 85 -6.33 5.80 -1.07
N ALA A 86 -7.56 5.33 -1.24
CA ALA A 86 -8.42 5.67 -2.37
C ALA A 86 -8.72 7.17 -2.44
N TRP A 87 -8.86 7.85 -1.30
CA TRP A 87 -9.13 9.28 -1.29
C TRP A 87 -7.88 10.13 -1.55
N ARG A 88 -6.73 9.76 -0.98
CA ARG A 88 -5.56 10.65 -0.93
C ARG A 88 -4.42 10.29 -1.86
N CYS A 89 -4.40 9.08 -2.41
CA CYS A 89 -3.39 8.68 -3.39
C CYS A 89 -3.56 9.50 -4.69
N PRO A 90 -2.48 10.05 -5.28
CA PRO A 90 -2.53 10.79 -6.54
C PRO A 90 -3.11 9.95 -7.68
N ALA A 91 -3.81 10.60 -8.61
CA ALA A 91 -4.45 9.90 -9.73
C ALA A 91 -3.44 9.20 -10.64
N GLU A 92 -2.28 9.83 -10.85
CA GLU A 92 -1.19 9.31 -11.69
C GLU A 92 -0.67 7.97 -11.15
N ILE A 93 -0.50 7.84 -9.83
CA ILE A 93 -0.06 6.59 -9.21
C ILE A 93 -1.17 5.53 -9.27
N LYS A 94 -2.45 5.92 -9.16
CA LYS A 94 -3.57 4.97 -9.24
C LYS A 94 -3.74 4.38 -10.63
N GLN A 95 -3.59 5.22 -11.66
CA GLN A 95 -3.79 4.85 -13.06
C GLN A 95 -2.59 4.08 -13.63
N TYR A 96 -1.37 4.54 -13.35
CA TYR A 96 -0.16 3.99 -13.95
C TYR A 96 0.64 3.18 -12.94
N ALA A 97 0.85 1.91 -13.28
CA ALA A 97 1.50 0.96 -12.38
C ALA A 97 2.97 1.29 -12.13
N SER A 98 3.64 1.83 -13.14
CA SER A 98 5.04 2.22 -13.11
C SER A 98 5.26 3.55 -13.83
N ARG A 99 6.37 4.22 -13.50
CA ARG A 99 6.82 5.43 -14.21
C ARG A 99 6.95 5.23 -15.73
N PHE A 100 7.37 4.04 -16.16
CA PHE A 100 7.49 3.70 -17.58
C PHE A 100 6.13 3.52 -18.23
N SER A 101 5.17 2.88 -17.54
CA SER A 101 3.81 2.75 -18.07
C SER A 101 3.12 4.10 -18.27
N LEU A 102 3.46 5.10 -17.46
CA LEU A 102 2.98 6.48 -17.64
C LEU A 102 3.59 7.10 -18.89
N VAL A 103 4.91 6.97 -19.09
CA VAL A 103 5.58 7.46 -20.29
C VAL A 103 5.01 6.79 -21.53
N ASP A 104 4.92 5.46 -21.55
CA ASP A 104 4.44 4.72 -22.71
C ASP A 104 3.00 5.09 -23.09
N ALA A 105 2.13 5.31 -22.11
CA ALA A 105 0.74 5.71 -22.36
C ALA A 105 0.59 7.16 -22.83
N GLU A 106 1.38 8.10 -22.27
CA GLU A 106 1.29 9.52 -22.61
C GLU A 106 2.16 9.90 -23.81
N ARG A 107 3.14 9.09 -24.21
CA ARG A 107 4.09 9.39 -25.29
C ARG A 107 3.41 9.67 -26.62
N ASP A 108 2.44 8.84 -27.01
CA ASP A 108 1.70 9.02 -28.26
C ASP A 108 0.87 10.32 -28.26
N HIS A 109 0.31 10.67 -27.10
CA HIS A 109 -0.47 11.90 -26.93
C HIS A 109 0.43 13.14 -26.99
N LEU A 110 1.61 13.08 -26.37
CA LEU A 110 2.58 14.17 -26.39
C LEU A 110 3.19 14.40 -27.76
N ALA A 111 3.48 13.32 -28.50
CA ALA A 111 3.98 13.41 -29.87
C ALA A 111 2.97 14.12 -30.79
N ALA A 112 1.67 13.92 -30.56
CA ALA A 112 0.62 14.52 -31.37
C ALA A 112 0.33 16.00 -31.05
N HIS A 113 0.46 16.43 -29.79
CA HIS A 113 -0.13 17.69 -29.31
C HIS A 113 0.85 18.76 -28.82
N SER A 114 2.17 18.54 -28.93
CA SER A 114 3.21 19.52 -28.51
C SER A 114 2.98 20.15 -27.12
N GLN A 115 2.34 19.42 -26.19
CA GLN A 115 1.98 19.87 -24.83
C GLN A 115 3.16 19.94 -23.85
N THR A 116 4.37 20.13 -24.36
CA THR A 116 5.61 20.08 -23.60
C THR A 116 5.70 21.18 -22.53
N GLN A 117 5.12 22.35 -22.80
CA GLN A 117 5.03 23.44 -21.83
C GLN A 117 4.15 23.08 -20.62
N GLN A 118 3.04 22.36 -20.83
CA GLN A 118 2.15 21.95 -19.73
C GLN A 118 2.86 20.99 -18.76
N ILE A 119 3.73 20.12 -19.26
CA ILE A 119 4.55 19.23 -18.43
C ILE A 119 5.54 20.05 -17.61
N ALA A 120 6.23 21.01 -18.23
CA ALA A 120 7.19 21.86 -17.55
C ALA A 120 6.52 22.69 -16.45
N ASP A 121 5.37 23.30 -16.72
CA ASP A 121 4.59 24.08 -15.76
C ASP A 121 4.06 23.20 -14.62
N LYS A 122 3.54 22.01 -14.94
CA LYS A 122 3.10 21.04 -13.93
C LYS A 122 4.27 20.61 -13.04
N LEU A 123 5.43 20.31 -13.63
CA LEU A 123 6.62 19.93 -12.88
C LEU A 123 7.11 21.05 -11.96
N LYS A 124 7.11 22.30 -12.46
CA LYS A 124 7.45 23.49 -11.68
C LYS A 124 6.53 23.66 -10.48
N GLY A 125 5.21 23.60 -10.68
CA GLY A 125 4.24 23.67 -9.59
C GLY A 125 4.39 22.53 -8.59
N LEU A 126 4.73 21.32 -9.06
CA LEU A 126 5.03 20.20 -8.17
C LEU A 126 6.26 20.47 -7.32
N TYR A 127 7.35 20.98 -7.89
CA TYR A 127 8.57 21.32 -7.17
C TYR A 127 8.38 22.43 -6.15
N GLU A 128 7.63 23.46 -6.48
CA GLU A 128 7.29 24.54 -5.55
C GLU A 128 6.40 24.04 -4.40
N SER A 129 5.54 23.04 -4.67
CA SER A 129 4.69 22.44 -3.63
C SER A 129 5.41 21.46 -2.70
N LEU A 130 6.67 21.10 -2.97
CA LEU A 130 7.41 20.13 -2.17
C LEU A 130 7.92 20.76 -0.88
N SER A 131 7.61 20.11 0.24
CA SER A 131 8.22 20.46 1.52
C SER A 131 9.72 20.14 1.53
N ASN A 132 10.47 20.77 2.46
CA ASN A 132 11.91 20.52 2.65
C ASN A 132 12.20 19.04 2.95
N TRP A 133 11.28 18.35 3.63
CA TRP A 133 11.44 16.94 3.93
C TRP A 133 11.21 16.06 2.70
N GLU A 134 10.19 16.33 1.89
CA GLU A 134 9.98 15.57 0.64
C GLU A 134 11.12 15.82 -0.35
N SER A 135 11.62 17.05 -0.37
CA SER A 135 12.78 17.46 -1.16
C SER A 135 14.06 16.68 -0.83
N SER A 136 14.27 16.29 0.43
CA SER A 136 15.46 15.52 0.84
C SER A 136 15.34 14.02 0.55
N LEU A 137 14.13 13.52 0.32
CA LEU A 137 13.88 12.13 -0.07
C LEU A 137 14.05 11.90 -1.58
N PHE A 138 14.06 12.98 -2.37
CA PHE A 138 14.23 12.90 -3.81
C PHE A 138 15.71 12.70 -4.17
N VAL A 139 16.06 11.50 -4.63
CA VAL A 139 17.45 11.11 -4.97
C VAL A 139 17.83 11.58 -6.38
N GLU A 140 16.85 11.69 -7.30
CA GLU A 140 17.11 12.07 -8.68
C GLU A 140 17.46 13.57 -8.77
N PRO A 141 18.42 13.97 -9.63
CA PRO A 141 18.78 15.37 -9.81
C PRO A 141 17.57 16.15 -10.35
N ARG A 142 17.24 17.28 -9.71
CA ARG A 142 16.10 18.11 -10.13
C ARG A 142 16.30 18.58 -11.56
N LEU A 143 15.28 18.37 -12.38
CA LEU A 143 15.20 18.96 -13.70
C LEU A 143 15.02 20.48 -13.59
N LYS A 144 15.50 21.22 -14.59
CA LYS A 144 15.35 22.68 -14.67
C LYS A 144 14.23 22.98 -15.66
N PRO A 145 12.98 23.19 -15.18
CA PRO A 145 11.84 23.39 -16.07
C PRO A 145 11.99 24.65 -16.94
N ASP A 146 12.75 25.65 -16.49
CA ASP A 146 12.97 26.89 -17.23
C ASP A 146 14.01 26.76 -18.38
N GLN A 147 14.64 25.59 -18.55
CA GLN A 147 15.62 25.35 -19.61
C GLN A 147 15.03 24.51 -20.77
N PRO A 148 15.49 24.73 -22.03
CA PRO A 148 15.13 23.84 -23.13
C PRO A 148 15.54 22.39 -22.81
N ASN A 149 14.67 21.43 -23.12
CA ASN A 149 14.83 20.01 -22.78
C ASN A 149 14.96 19.73 -21.26
N LEU A 150 14.31 20.55 -20.42
CA LEU A 150 14.27 20.40 -18.96
C LEU A 150 15.66 20.42 -18.28
N GLY A 151 16.69 20.93 -18.97
CA GLY A 151 18.05 20.98 -18.47
C GLY A 151 18.74 19.60 -18.36
N ALA A 152 18.22 18.56 -19.03
CA ALA A 152 18.76 17.20 -18.99
C ALA A 152 20.14 17.04 -19.70
N GLY A 153 20.70 18.12 -20.26
CA GLY A 153 21.93 18.13 -21.05
C GLY A 153 23.23 18.31 -20.25
N THR A 154 23.46 17.55 -19.18
CA THR A 154 24.83 17.37 -18.66
C THR A 154 25.58 16.31 -19.50
N PRO A 155 26.87 16.51 -19.86
CA PRO A 155 27.57 15.69 -20.87
C PRO A 155 27.76 14.21 -20.54
N THR A 156 27.43 13.76 -19.33
CA THR A 156 27.70 12.40 -18.83
C THR A 156 26.46 11.52 -18.75
N ALA A 157 25.26 12.06 -18.97
CA ALA A 157 24.05 11.24 -19.08
C ALA A 157 23.92 10.77 -20.54
N PRO A 158 23.77 9.46 -20.81
CA PRO A 158 23.57 8.96 -22.17
C PRO A 158 22.36 9.69 -22.76
N SER A 159 22.58 10.29 -23.93
CA SER A 159 21.63 11.07 -24.72
C SER A 159 20.25 10.39 -24.73
N THR A 160 19.42 10.78 -23.77
CA THR A 160 18.07 10.22 -23.67
C THR A 160 17.29 10.99 -24.73
N THR A 161 17.04 10.33 -25.86
CA THR A 161 16.38 10.89 -27.07
C THR A 161 14.97 11.47 -26.77
N ASP A 162 14.48 11.35 -25.54
CA ASP A 162 13.17 11.80 -25.09
C ASP A 162 13.27 12.57 -23.75
N PRO A 163 13.61 13.88 -23.80
CA PRO A 163 13.68 14.72 -22.59
C PRO A 163 12.32 14.83 -21.88
N TRP A 164 11.21 14.63 -22.60
CA TRP A 164 9.86 14.77 -22.06
C TRP A 164 9.43 13.52 -21.29
N GLY A 165 9.77 12.33 -21.78
CA GLY A 165 9.64 11.10 -21.02
C GLY A 165 10.35 11.18 -19.65
N LEU A 166 11.52 11.84 -19.60
CA LEU A 166 12.21 12.07 -18.33
C LEU A 166 11.44 13.01 -17.38
N GLY A 167 10.80 14.04 -17.91
CA GLY A 167 9.92 14.94 -17.15
C GLY A 167 8.71 14.22 -16.56
N LEU A 168 8.05 13.37 -17.36
CA LEU A 168 6.95 12.53 -16.91
C LEU A 168 7.36 11.53 -15.81
N ILE A 169 8.53 10.90 -15.97
CA ILE A 169 9.12 10.04 -14.94
C ILE A 169 9.30 10.82 -13.63
N HIS A 170 9.81 12.05 -13.70
CA HIS A 170 9.99 12.90 -12.52
C HIS A 170 8.66 13.28 -11.87
N ILE A 171 7.63 13.63 -12.65
CA ILE A 171 6.29 13.91 -12.13
C ILE A 171 5.75 12.72 -11.35
N TRP A 172 5.88 11.51 -11.90
CA TRP A 172 5.46 10.28 -11.24
C TRP A 172 6.27 10.05 -9.95
N SER A 173 7.60 10.13 -10.01
CA SER A 173 8.50 9.94 -8.85
C SER A 173 8.21 10.94 -7.72
N VAL A 174 7.96 12.20 -8.05
CA VAL A 174 7.60 13.24 -7.07
C VAL A 174 6.26 12.90 -6.41
N ASN A 175 5.26 12.55 -7.21
CA ASN A 175 3.94 12.18 -6.70
C ASN A 175 3.98 10.92 -5.82
N ASP A 176 4.89 9.97 -6.09
CA ASP A 176 5.09 8.77 -5.26
C ASP A 176 5.62 9.08 -3.85
N ILE A 177 6.32 10.21 -3.69
CA ILE A 177 6.94 10.64 -2.43
C ILE A 177 6.05 11.62 -1.63
N LYS A 178 5.05 12.22 -2.27
CA LYS A 178 4.18 13.23 -1.61
C LYS A 178 3.47 12.72 -0.36
N ARG A 179 3.25 13.60 0.60
CA ARG A 179 2.49 13.36 1.85
C ARG A 179 3.02 12.17 2.67
N PRO A 180 4.31 12.17 3.05
CA PRO A 180 4.95 11.07 3.76
C PRO A 180 4.28 10.65 5.08
N THR A 181 3.78 11.59 5.89
CA THR A 181 3.08 11.27 7.15
C THR A 181 1.83 10.42 6.90
N LEU A 182 1.04 10.80 5.90
CA LEU A 182 -0.17 10.07 5.55
C LEU A 182 0.14 8.67 5.01
N ARG A 183 1.20 8.56 4.19
CA ARG A 183 1.69 7.27 3.68
C ARG A 183 2.05 6.30 4.81
N ILE A 184 2.76 6.78 5.82
CA ILE A 184 3.13 5.97 7.00
C ILE A 184 1.88 5.53 7.78
N ILE A 185 0.90 6.42 7.97
CA ILE A 185 -0.37 6.07 8.64
C ILE A 185 -1.11 4.97 7.88
N ILE A 186 -1.22 5.08 6.55
CA ILE A 186 -1.88 4.07 5.71
C ILE A 186 -1.12 2.75 5.77
N LEU A 187 0.22 2.77 5.70
CA LEU A 187 1.04 1.57 5.84
C LEU A 187 0.79 0.89 7.19
N PHE A 188 0.76 1.67 8.26
CA PHE A 188 0.50 1.15 9.61
C PHE A 188 -0.88 0.50 9.70
N LEU A 189 -1.93 1.15 9.18
CA LEU A 189 -3.29 0.60 9.14
C LEU A 189 -3.33 -0.73 8.38
N PHE A 190 -2.69 -0.81 7.21
CA PHE A 190 -2.62 -2.06 6.45
C PHE A 190 -1.87 -3.16 7.21
N ARG A 191 -0.71 -2.84 7.81
CA ARG A 191 0.08 -3.82 8.55
C ARG A 191 -0.63 -4.31 9.80
N ALA A 192 -1.19 -3.39 10.59
CA ALA A 192 -1.96 -3.73 11.78
C ALA A 192 -3.19 -4.59 11.41
N GLY A 193 -3.92 -4.20 10.36
CA GLY A 193 -5.05 -4.96 9.85
C GLY A 193 -4.67 -6.38 9.43
N LEU A 194 -3.62 -6.52 8.61
CA LEU A 194 -3.13 -7.83 8.17
C LEU A 194 -2.65 -8.71 9.33
N VAL A 195 -1.93 -8.15 10.30
CA VAL A 195 -1.47 -8.90 11.49
C VAL A 195 -2.65 -9.39 12.32
N LEU A 196 -3.63 -8.51 12.58
CA LEU A 196 -4.84 -8.88 13.32
C LEU A 196 -5.66 -9.96 12.63
N LEU A 197 -5.69 -10.00 11.28
CA LEU A 197 -6.33 -11.09 10.54
C LEU A 197 -5.49 -12.38 10.53
N ALA A 198 -4.17 -12.25 10.41
CA ALA A 198 -3.26 -13.39 10.28
C ALA A 198 -3.10 -14.18 11.59
N VAL A 199 -3.10 -13.52 12.75
CA VAL A 199 -2.94 -14.17 14.06
C VAL A 199 -3.99 -15.24 14.32
N PRO A 200 -5.32 -14.97 14.31
CA PRO A 200 -6.33 -15.98 14.56
C PRO A 200 -6.29 -17.08 13.47
N ALA A 201 -6.05 -16.73 12.21
CA ALA A 201 -5.92 -17.70 11.12
C ALA A 201 -4.75 -18.68 11.36
N GLY A 202 -3.56 -18.16 11.68
CA GLY A 202 -2.39 -18.97 12.00
C GLY A 202 -2.60 -19.85 13.23
N CYS A 203 -3.24 -19.33 14.28
CA CYS A 203 -3.59 -20.12 15.46
C CYS A 203 -4.57 -21.26 15.12
N THR A 204 -5.63 -20.99 14.35
CA THR A 204 -6.59 -22.04 13.94
C THR A 204 -5.93 -23.11 13.07
N PHE A 205 -5.05 -22.72 12.15
CA PHE A 205 -4.32 -23.65 11.30
C PHE A 205 -3.41 -24.58 12.12
N LEU A 206 -2.65 -24.02 13.06
CA LEU A 206 -1.79 -24.81 13.97
C LEU A 206 -2.62 -25.75 14.85
N GLN A 207 -3.76 -25.28 15.38
CA GLN A 207 -4.67 -26.07 16.21
C GLN A 207 -5.17 -27.30 15.44
N VAL A 208 -5.66 -27.12 14.21
CA VAL A 208 -6.17 -28.21 13.36
C VAL A 208 -5.04 -29.19 12.99
N THR A 209 -3.86 -28.66 12.63
CA THR A 209 -2.71 -29.49 12.22
C THR A 209 -2.24 -30.39 13.37
N LEU A 210 -2.16 -29.85 14.59
CA LEU A 210 -1.73 -30.61 15.77
C LEU A 210 -2.77 -31.63 16.23
N LEU A 211 -4.06 -31.29 16.12
CA LEU A 211 -5.14 -32.23 16.42
C LEU A 211 -5.11 -33.43 15.46
N LEU A 212 -4.93 -33.17 14.17
CA LEU A 212 -4.77 -34.23 13.16
C LEU A 212 -3.53 -35.08 13.45
N ALA A 213 -2.39 -34.46 13.77
CA ALA A 213 -1.16 -35.18 14.10
C ALA A 213 -1.32 -36.08 15.33
N ARG A 214 -2.02 -35.61 16.37
CA ARG A 214 -2.34 -36.42 17.56
C ARG A 214 -3.22 -37.62 17.22
N HIS A 215 -4.24 -37.44 16.39
CA HIS A 215 -5.10 -38.56 15.97
C HIS A 215 -4.35 -39.60 15.15
N LEU A 216 -3.45 -39.17 14.25
CA LEU A 216 -2.63 -40.10 13.48
C LEU A 216 -1.64 -40.88 14.36
N LEU A 217 -1.03 -40.23 15.35
CA LEU A 217 -0.13 -40.89 16.30
C LEU A 217 -0.87 -41.90 17.21
N ALA A 218 -2.14 -41.67 17.53
CA ALA A 218 -2.93 -42.60 18.34
C ALA A 218 -3.38 -43.86 17.59
N LEU A 219 -3.25 -43.89 16.25
CA LEU A 219 -3.57 -45.05 15.41
C LEU A 219 -2.37 -45.96 15.13
N VAL A 220 -1.15 -45.51 15.45
CA VAL A 220 0.11 -46.26 15.31
C VAL A 220 0.48 -46.91 16.63
#